data_AF-A0A2N2T4W9-F1
#
_entry.id   AF-A0A2N2T4W9-F1
#
_cell.length_a   1.000
_cell.length_b   1.000
_cell.length_c   1.000
_cell.angle_alpha   90.00
_cell.angle_beta   90.00
_cell.angle_gamma   90.00
#
_symmetry.space_group_name_H-M   'P 1'
#
loop_
_entity.id
_entity.type
_entity.pdbx_description
1 polymer ?
#
loop_
_entity_poly.entity_id
_entity_poly.type
_entity_poly.pdbx_seq_one_letter_code
_entity_poly.pdbx_strand_id
1 'polypeptide(L)' 'MPNIFKLIAVSDEYKNANDQNVIELANDADPSTLSLQYVERINLHIPKFTDGRAFSQAYLLRRRLGFKGDLRATGDVLLD' A
#
# COMPACT_ATOMS: atom_id res chain seq x y z
N MET A 1 22.46 35.73 14.09
CA MET A 1 23.03 34.72 13.18
C MET A 1 23.78 33.69 14.02
N PRO A 2 23.75 32.38 13.73
CA PRO A 2 23.49 31.75 12.42
C PRO A 2 22.25 30.82 12.37
N ASN A 3 21.55 30.85 11.24
CA ASN A 3 20.66 29.78 10.80
C ASN A 3 21.51 28.60 10.34
N ILE A 4 21.31 27.42 10.93
CA ILE A 4 21.89 26.18 10.43
C ILE A 4 20.94 25.64 9.36
N PHE A 5 21.30 25.87 8.10
CA PHE A 5 20.74 25.15 6.97
C PHE A 5 21.12 23.67 7.10
N LYS A 6 20.19 22.83 7.54
CA LYS A 6 20.29 21.38 7.34
C LYS A 6 19.86 21.09 5.91
N LEU A 7 20.86 20.81 5.07
CA LEU A 7 20.70 20.19 3.77
C LEU A 7 20.05 18.82 3.99
N ILE A 8 18.79 18.67 3.63
CA ILE A 8 18.14 17.35 3.58
C ILE A 8 18.63 16.70 2.29
N ALA A 9 19.45 15.66 2.44
CA ALA A 9 19.79 14.77 1.35
C ALA A 9 18.49 14.17 0.80
N VAL A 10 18.28 14.35 -0.51
CA VAL A 10 17.30 13.60 -1.28
C VAL A 10 17.70 12.13 -1.25
N SER A 11 17.03 11.40 -0.37
CA SER A 11 16.87 9.96 -0.43
C SER A 11 15.59 9.64 0.32
N ASP A 12 14.48 9.88 -0.39
CA ASP A 12 13.19 9.19 -0.42
C ASP A 12 12.88 8.08 0.61
N GLU A 13 13.16 8.30 1.89
CA GLU A 13 12.54 7.54 2.96
C GLU A 13 11.27 8.27 3.38
N TYR A 14 10.22 8.18 2.56
CA TYR A 14 8.84 8.46 2.98
C TYR A 14 8.35 7.40 3.99
N LYS A 15 9.12 7.13 5.04
CA LYS A 15 8.59 6.57 6.28
C LYS A 15 7.89 7.71 7.01
N ASN A 16 6.74 8.10 6.46
CA ASN A 16 5.82 8.93 7.21
C ASN A 16 5.48 8.17 8.49
N ALA A 17 5.48 8.88 9.62
CA ALA A 17 5.07 8.36 10.92
C ALA A 17 3.62 7.83 10.98
N ASN A 18 2.92 7.78 9.83
CA ASN A 18 1.59 7.21 9.60
C ASN A 18 1.59 5.75 9.11
N ASP A 19 2.74 5.09 9.02
CA ASP A 19 2.81 3.66 8.62
C ASP A 19 2.16 2.69 9.65
N GLN A 20 1.60 3.19 10.74
CA GLN A 20 0.91 2.37 11.76
C GLN A 20 -0.37 1.69 11.23
N ASN A 21 -0.89 2.16 10.09
CA ASN A 21 -2.17 1.73 9.53
C ASN A 21 -2.04 1.14 8.11
N VAL A 22 -0.93 0.47 7.83
CA VAL A 22 -0.67 -0.20 6.54
C VAL A 22 -0.85 -1.71 6.71
N ILE A 23 -1.67 -2.31 5.84
CA ILE A 23 -1.81 -3.77 5.76
C ILE A 23 -1.10 -4.27 4.50
N GLU A 24 -0.28 -5.31 4.65
CA GLU A 24 0.24 -6.06 3.50
C GLU A 24 -0.61 -7.29 3.28
N LEU A 25 -1.18 -7.40 2.08
CA LEU A 25 -2.05 -8.50 1.69
C LEU A 25 -1.31 -9.41 0.71
N ALA A 26 -1.19 -10.69 1.07
CA ALA A 26 -0.67 -11.71 0.18
C ALA A 26 -1.61 -11.95 -1.01
N ASN A 27 -1.06 -12.37 -2.14
CA ASN A 27 -1.78 -12.62 -3.39
C ASN A 27 -2.89 -13.71 -3.29
N ASP A 28 -2.75 -14.63 -2.35
CA ASP A 28 -3.66 -15.74 -2.07
C ASP A 28 -4.59 -15.48 -0.88
N ALA A 29 -4.39 -14.38 -0.16
CA ALA A 29 -5.22 -14.01 0.97
C ALA A 29 -6.57 -13.44 0.54
N ASP A 30 -7.61 -13.70 1.33
CA ASP A 30 -8.95 -13.17 1.10
C ASP A 30 -9.12 -11.82 1.82
N PRO A 31 -9.30 -10.71 1.09
CA PRO A 31 -9.49 -9.39 1.70
C PRO A 31 -10.76 -9.27 2.55
N SER A 32 -11.76 -10.14 2.36
CA SER A 32 -13.01 -10.10 3.13
C SER A 32 -12.83 -10.43 4.61
N THR A 33 -11.73 -11.10 4.95
CA THR A 33 -11.38 -11.50 6.31
C THR A 33 -10.66 -10.40 7.10
N LEU A 34 -10.26 -9.31 6.44
CA LEU A 34 -9.47 -8.24 7.04
C LEU A 34 -10.36 -7.21 7.75
N SER A 35 -9.93 -6.78 8.94
CA SER A 35 -10.50 -5.59 9.57
C SER A 35 -9.89 -4.35 8.92
N LEU A 36 -10.74 -3.55 8.27
CA LEU A 36 -10.33 -2.32 7.58
C LEU A 36 -10.48 -1.07 8.46
N GLN A 37 -10.83 -1.23 9.73
CA GLN A 37 -10.98 -0.10 10.63
C GLN A 37 -9.62 0.56 10.88
N TYR A 38 -9.56 1.87 10.65
CA TYR A 38 -8.36 2.70 10.74
C TYR A 38 -7.27 2.40 9.71
N VAL A 39 -7.50 1.50 8.75
CA VAL A 39 -6.52 1.20 7.72
C VAL A 39 -6.43 2.36 6.73
N GLU A 40 -5.24 2.93 6.60
CA GLU A 40 -4.96 4.04 5.69
C GLU A 40 -4.48 3.52 4.34
N ARG A 41 -3.78 2.38 4.32
CA ARG A 41 -3.23 1.80 3.10
C ARG A 41 -3.23 0.28 3.12
N ILE A 42 -3.44 -0.33 1.95
CA ILE A 42 -3.24 -1.76 1.73
C ILE A 42 -2.27 -1.95 0.57
N ASN A 43 -1.19 -2.67 0.85
CA ASN A 43 -0.21 -3.13 -0.13
C ASN A 43 -0.63 -4.53 -0.60
N LEU A 44 -1.02 -4.65 -1.86
CA LEU A 44 -1.34 -5.92 -2.51
C LEU A 44 -0.05 -6.51 -3.07
N HIS A 45 0.43 -7.59 -2.47
CA HIS A 45 1.64 -8.25 -2.93
C HIS A 45 1.35 -9.06 -4.21
N ILE A 46 2.08 -8.75 -5.27
CA ILE A 46 1.95 -9.36 -6.60
C ILE A 46 3.26 -10.06 -6.93
N PRO A 47 3.34 -11.40 -6.83
CA PRO A 47 4.56 -12.14 -7.16
C PRO A 47 4.86 -12.13 -8.67
N LYS A 48 3.82 -11.97 -9.51
CA LYS A 48 3.94 -11.85 -10.96
C LYS A 48 2.79 -11.02 -11.53
N PHE A 49 3.09 -10.00 -12.34
CA PHE A 49 2.09 -9.10 -12.92
C PHE A 49 0.91 -9.82 -13.61
N THR A 50 1.17 -10.96 -14.25
CA THR A 50 0.16 -11.73 -14.99
C THR A 50 -0.85 -12.48 -14.14
N ASP A 51 -0.72 -12.50 -12.81
CA ASP A 51 -1.61 -13.30 -11.93
C ASP A 51 -3.03 -12.73 -11.86
N GLY A 52 -3.23 -11.42 -12.10
CA GLY A 52 -4.57 -10.78 -12.16
C GLY A 52 -5.36 -10.76 -10.84
N ARG A 53 -4.99 -11.57 -9.85
CA ARG A 53 -5.62 -11.66 -8.53
C ARG A 53 -5.58 -10.35 -7.76
N ALA A 54 -4.50 -9.59 -7.86
CA ALA A 54 -4.41 -8.28 -7.23
C ALA A 54 -5.52 -7.32 -7.71
N PHE A 55 -5.89 -7.39 -9.00
CA PHE A 55 -7.04 -6.64 -9.52
C PHE A 55 -8.35 -7.09 -8.87
N SER A 56 -8.55 -8.40 -8.75
CA SER A 56 -9.71 -8.97 -8.05
C SER A 56 -9.76 -8.56 -6.58
N GLN A 57 -8.64 -8.61 -5.87
CA GLN A 57 -8.53 -8.16 -4.48
C GLN A 57 -8.82 -6.66 -4.34
N ALA A 58 -8.22 -5.82 -5.20
CA ALA A 58 -8.48 -4.38 -5.22
C ALA A 58 -9.96 -4.06 -5.51
N TYR A 59 -10.57 -4.79 -6.45
CA TYR A 59 -11.98 -4.67 -6.77
C TYR A 59 -12.86 -5.02 -5.56
N LEU A 60 -12.58 -6.13 -4.86
CA LEU A 60 -13.30 -6.52 -3.66
C LEU A 60 -13.15 -5.47 -2.55
N LEU A 61 -11.93 -4.99 -2.31
CA LEU A 61 -11.65 -3.95 -1.32
C LEU A 61 -12.47 -2.67 -1.60
N ARG A 62 -12.48 -2.18 -2.84
CA ARG A 62 -13.21 -0.95 -3.21
C ARG A 62 -14.72 -1.13 -3.26
N ARG A 63 -15.20 -2.22 -3.86
CA ARG A 63 -16.62 -2.37 -4.24
C ARG A 63 -17.43 -3.16 -3.23
N ARG A 64 -16.84 -4.15 -2.56
CA ARG A 64 -17.52 -4.98 -1.56
C ARG A 64 -17.28 -4.46 -0.15
N LEU A 65 -16.02 -4.22 0.20
CA LEU A 65 -15.62 -3.83 1.56
C LEU A 65 -15.62 -2.31 1.77
N GLY A 66 -15.82 -1.54 0.71
CA GLY A 66 -15.95 -0.09 0.78
C GLY A 66 -14.68 0.63 1.20
N PHE A 67 -13.52 -0.01 1.09
CA PHE A 67 -12.23 0.56 1.49
C PHE A 67 -11.97 1.89 0.79
N LYS A 68 -11.68 2.93 1.59
CA LYS A 68 -11.45 4.29 1.09
C LYS A 68 -10.00 4.73 1.12
N GLY A 69 -9.13 4.00 1.85
CA GLY A 69 -7.70 4.31 1.90
C GLY A 69 -6.96 4.02 0.58
N ASP A 70 -5.63 4.11 0.65
CA ASP A 70 -4.73 3.88 -0.46
C ASP A 70 -4.61 2.38 -0.78
N LEU A 71 -4.70 2.03 -2.07
CA LEU A 71 -4.35 0.69 -2.55
C LEU A 71 -3.08 0.81 -3.38
N ARG A 72 -2.06 0.04 -3.03
CA ARG A 72 -0.81 -0.03 -3.79
C ARG A 72 -0.53 -1.47 -4.15
N ALA A 73 -0.12 -1.71 -5.39
CA ALA A 73 0.47 -2.98 -5.77
C ALA A 73 1.96 -2.94 -5.40
N THR A 74 2.46 -4.00 -4.78
CA THR A 74 3.88 -4.18 -4.45
C THR A 74 4.38 -5.51 -5.02
N GLY A 75 5.69 -5.64 -5.26
CA GLY A 75 6.28 -6.83 -5.88
C GLY A 75 6.74 -6.57 -7.32
N ASP A 76 6.60 -7.55 -8.22
CA ASP A 76 6.97 -7.44 -9.63
C ASP A 76 5.90 -6.66 -10.41
N VAL A 77 5.73 -5.40 -9.98
CA VAL A 77 4.85 -4.43 -10.60
C VAL A 77 5.69 -3.71 -11.64
N LEU A 78 5.41 -3.94 -12.92
CA LEU A 78 5.93 -3.10 -13.98
C LEU A 78 5.42 -1.68 -13.74
N LEU A 79 6.29 -0.82 -13.21
CA LEU A 79 6.19 0.62 -13.44
C LEU A 79 6.51 0.80 -14.93
N ASP A 80 5.49 1.18 -15.70
CA ASP A 80 5.68 1.84 -16.99
C ASP A 80 5.61 3.35 -16.78
#